data_AF-A0A453AAC6-F1
#
_entry.id   AF-A0A453AAC6-F1
#
_cell.length_a   1.000
_cell.length_b   1.000
_cell.length_c   1.000
_cell.angle_alpha   90.00
_cell.angle_beta   90.00
_cell.angle_gamma   90.00
#
_symmetry.space_group_name_H-M   'P 1'
#
loop_
_entity.id
_entity.type
_entity.pdbx_description
1 polymer ?
#
loop_
_entity_poly.entity_id
_entity_poly.type
_entity_poly.pdbx_seq_one_letter_code
_entity_poly.pdbx_strand_id
1 'polypeptide(L)' 'GVPEDTMAMAMDAVRAFHEADGGEGSDKARLYSREPARAVKYHCNFDLYQSPVANWRDTLYLRMAPTPPDAGDLPDNCR' A
#
# COMPACT_ATOMS: atom_id res chain seq x y z
N GLY A 1 -2.05 14.28 -21.69
CA GLY A 1 -1.22 13.88 -20.53
C GLY A 1 -2.13 13.47 -19.39
N VAL A 2 -1.56 13.00 -18.27
CA VAL A 2 -2.33 12.81 -17.01
C VAL A 2 -2.61 14.19 -16.39
N PRO A 3 -3.84 14.50 -15.95
CA PRO A 3 -4.16 15.79 -15.32
C PRO A 3 -3.37 16.03 -14.02
N GLU A 4 -3.00 17.28 -13.76
CA GLU A 4 -2.26 17.68 -12.56
C GLU A 4 -3.04 17.38 -11.28
N ASP A 5 -4.32 17.73 -11.24
CA ASP A 5 -5.20 17.45 -10.10
C ASP A 5 -5.25 15.95 -9.78
N THR A 6 -5.28 15.09 -10.79
CA THR A 6 -5.26 13.63 -10.60
C THR A 6 -3.96 13.16 -9.96
N MET A 7 -2.82 13.72 -10.35
CA MET A 7 -1.53 13.38 -9.74
C MET A 7 -1.45 13.90 -8.30
N ALA A 8 -1.94 15.11 -8.03
CA ALA A 8 -1.98 15.68 -6.69
C ALA A 8 -2.84 14.83 -5.75
N MET A 9 -4.05 14.44 -6.18
CA MET A 9 -4.93 13.55 -5.41
C MET A 9 -4.26 12.21 -5.07
N ALA A 10 -3.52 11.61 -6.02
CA ALA A 10 -2.80 10.36 -5.76
C ALA A 10 -1.69 10.53 -4.70
N MET A 11 -0.97 11.65 -4.73
CA MET A 11 0.07 11.95 -3.73
C MET A 11 -0.53 12.19 -2.35
N ASP A 12 -1.66 12.89 -2.27
CA ASP A 12 -2.37 13.14 -1.00
C ASP A 12 -2.93 11.85 -0.41
N ALA A 13 -3.51 10.97 -1.23
CA ALA A 13 -3.99 9.66 -0.83
C ALA A 13 -2.89 8.78 -0.22
N VAL A 14 -1.73 8.71 -0.89
CA VAL A 14 -0.57 7.94 -0.41
C VAL A 14 -0.02 8.52 0.89
N ARG A 15 0.07 9.86 0.98
CA ARG A 15 0.50 10.53 2.22
C ARG A 15 -0.44 10.21 3.38
N ALA A 16 -1.75 10.39 3.18
CA ALA A 16 -2.76 10.11 4.19
C ALA A 16 -2.72 8.66 4.69
N PHE A 17 -2.52 7.70 3.78
CA PHE A 17 -2.31 6.30 4.17
C PHE A 17 -1.08 6.11 5.07
N HIS A 18 0.06 6.68 4.69
CA HIS A 18 1.30 6.50 5.45
C HIS A 18 1.31 7.27 6.79
N GLU A 19 0.54 8.35 6.92
CA GLU A 19 0.40 9.12 8.17
C GLU A 19 -0.64 8.53 9.14
N ALA A 20 -1.59 7.71 8.65
CA ALA A 20 -2.61 7.09 9.50
C ALA A 20 -2.04 6.12 10.54
N ASP A 21 -2.77 5.91 11.64
CA ASP A 21 -2.39 4.98 12.70
C ASP A 21 -2.22 3.54 12.18
N GLY A 22 -1.22 2.83 12.71
CA GLY A 22 -0.90 1.46 12.33
C GLY A 22 -1.37 0.38 13.31
N GLY A 23 -2.14 0.76 14.34
CA GLY A 23 -2.58 -0.12 15.41
C GLY A 23 -3.66 -1.12 15.00
N GLU A 24 -4.17 -1.86 15.98
CA GLU A 24 -5.29 -2.78 15.81
C GLU A 24 -6.51 -2.08 15.18
N GLY A 25 -7.16 -2.75 14.22
CA GLY A 25 -8.30 -2.19 13.48
C GLY A 25 -7.94 -1.23 12.33
N SER A 26 -6.65 -0.86 12.16
CA SER A 26 -6.22 -0.02 11.04
C SER A 26 -6.11 -0.77 9.71
N ASP A 27 -6.17 -0.04 8.60
CA ASP A 27 -5.87 -0.58 7.27
C ASP A 27 -4.44 -1.12 7.18
N LYS A 28 -3.45 -0.51 7.83
CA LYS A 28 -2.07 -1.02 7.84
C LYS A 28 -1.99 -2.39 8.48
N ALA A 29 -2.68 -2.61 9.61
CA ALA A 29 -2.73 -3.91 10.28
C ALA A 29 -3.48 -4.95 9.43
N ARG A 30 -4.63 -4.58 8.86
CA ARG A 30 -5.45 -5.44 7.98
C ARG A 30 -4.71 -5.87 6.70
N LEU A 31 -3.92 -4.96 6.13
CA LEU A 31 -3.23 -5.14 4.86
C LEU A 31 -1.82 -5.70 5.01
N TYR A 32 -1.30 -5.81 6.23
CA TYR A 32 0.04 -6.37 6.44
C TYR A 32 0.12 -7.80 5.91
N SER A 33 1.01 -8.03 4.94
CA SER A 33 1.23 -9.35 4.36
C SER A 33 2.56 -9.44 3.63
N ARG A 34 3.18 -10.62 3.69
CA ARG A 34 4.37 -10.99 2.91
C ARG A 34 4.05 -11.92 1.74
N GLU A 35 2.78 -12.24 1.51
CA GLU A 35 2.35 -13.10 0.42
C GLU A 35 2.56 -12.39 -0.94
N PRO A 36 3.36 -12.96 -1.86
CA PRO A 36 3.67 -12.31 -3.13
C PRO A 36 2.43 -12.04 -3.99
N ALA A 37 1.47 -12.96 -4.01
CA ALA A 37 0.30 -12.92 -4.89
C ALA A 37 -0.81 -11.95 -4.44
N ARG A 38 -0.79 -11.49 -3.18
CA ARG A 38 -1.83 -10.60 -2.64
C ARG A 38 -1.83 -9.27 -3.40
N ALA A 39 -2.99 -8.91 -3.96
CA ALA A 39 -3.14 -7.76 -4.86
C ALA A 39 -3.04 -6.41 -4.13
N VAL A 40 -3.50 -6.35 -2.88
CA VAL A 40 -3.41 -5.19 -1.99
C VAL A 40 -2.68 -5.61 -0.72
N LYS A 41 -1.52 -5.02 -0.45
CA LYS A 41 -0.73 -5.34 0.75
C LYS A 41 0.15 -4.21 1.21
N TYR A 42 0.40 -4.20 2.51
CA TYR A 42 1.34 -3.30 3.18
C TYR A 42 2.51 -4.11 3.76
N HIS A 43 3.75 -3.62 3.59
CA HIS A 43 4.95 -4.22 4.15
C HIS A 43 6.13 -3.24 4.11
N CYS A 44 7.17 -3.49 4.90
CA CYS A 44 8.41 -2.71 4.84
C CYS A 44 9.35 -3.21 3.72
N ASN A 45 9.94 -4.39 3.95
CA ASN A 45 10.95 -5.00 3.10
C ASN A 45 10.38 -6.30 2.50
N PHE A 46 10.26 -6.33 1.18
CA PHE A 46 9.76 -7.51 0.47
C PHE A 46 10.69 -8.73 0.68
N ASP A 47 11.98 -8.49 0.88
CA ASP A 47 13.07 -9.46 1.02
C ASP A 47 13.65 -9.55 2.45
N LEU A 48 12.96 -9.01 3.47
CA LEU A 48 13.47 -8.91 4.86
C LEU A 48 14.17 -10.18 5.41
N TYR A 49 13.67 -11.36 5.07
CA TYR A 49 14.19 -12.65 5.57
C TYR A 49 15.16 -13.35 4.61
N GLN A 50 15.46 -12.72 3.48
CA GLN A 50 16.36 -13.24 2.45
C GLN A 50 17.58 -12.34 2.27
N SER A 51 17.41 -11.03 2.44
CA SER A 51 18.48 -10.04 2.30
C SER A 51 19.39 -10.03 3.54
N PRO A 52 20.71 -9.87 3.36
CA PRO A 52 21.65 -9.67 4.46
C PRO A 52 21.49 -8.31 5.15
N VAL A 53 20.74 -7.37 4.54
CA VAL A 53 20.50 -6.02 5.05
C VAL A 53 19.04 -5.61 4.90
N ALA A 54 18.52 -4.88 5.89
CA ALA A 54 17.24 -4.22 5.77
C ALA A 54 17.40 -2.83 5.13
N ASN A 55 16.54 -2.48 4.17
CA ASN A 55 16.28 -1.09 3.79
C ASN A 55 15.25 -0.44 4.72
N TRP A 56 15.37 0.87 4.93
CA TRP A 56 14.37 1.66 5.65
C TRP A 56 13.32 2.13 4.65
N ARG A 57 12.23 1.38 4.51
CA ARG A 57 11.13 1.73 3.62
C ARG A 57 9.85 1.05 4.07
N ASP A 58 8.74 1.77 3.99
CA ASP A 58 7.39 1.20 4.02
C ASP A 58 6.78 1.24 2.63
N THR A 59 5.99 0.22 2.29
CA THR A 59 5.45 0.01 0.94
C THR A 59 3.98 -0.39 1.01
N LEU A 60 3.11 0.42 0.40
CA LEU A 60 1.77 0.01 -0.02
C LEU A 60 1.84 -0.47 -1.47
N TYR A 61 1.37 -1.68 -1.73
CA TYR A 61 1.34 -2.28 -3.06
C TYR A 61 -0.11 -2.51 -3.51
N LEU A 62 -0.46 -1.98 -4.69
CA LEU A 62 -1.78 -2.08 -5.31
C LEU A 62 -1.64 -2.59 -6.76
N ARG A 63 -2.02 -3.85 -7.01
CA ARG A 63 -2.02 -4.43 -8.36
C ARG A 63 -3.36 -4.14 -9.07
N MET A 64 -3.39 -3.07 -9.88
CA MET A 64 -4.61 -2.64 -10.59
C MET A 64 -4.91 -3.41 -11.88
N ALA A 65 -3.94 -4.13 -12.45
CA ALA A 65 -4.07 -4.84 -13.73
C ALA A 65 -3.60 -6.30 -13.62
N PRO A 66 -4.05 -7.21 -14.51
CA PRO A 66 -5.10 -7.02 -15.52
C PRO A 66 -6.50 -6.91 -14.91
N THR A 67 -6.69 -7.50 -13.73
CA THR A 67 -7.92 -7.42 -12.95
C THR A 67 -7.64 -6.57 -11.70
N PRO A 68 -8.35 -5.46 -11.51
CA PRO A 68 -8.21 -4.64 -10.31
C PRO A 68 -8.78 -5.38 -9.07
N PRO A 69 -8.31 -5.04 -7.87
CA PRO A 69 -8.89 -5.55 -6.63
C PRO A 69 -10.30 -4.96 -6.42
N ASP A 70 -11.08 -5.63 -5.58
CA ASP A 70 -12.38 -5.09 -5.17
C ASP A 70 -12.18 -3.77 -4.43
N ALA A 71 -13.10 -2.82 -4.61
CA ALA A 71 -13.03 -1.53 -3.93
C ALA A 71 -12.90 -1.72 -2.43
N GLY A 72 -13.58 -2.73 -1.87
CA GLY A 72 -13.55 -3.21 -0.48
C GLY A 72 -12.15 -3.45 0.09
N ASP A 73 -11.25 -3.97 -0.73
CA ASP A 73 -9.90 -4.38 -0.32
C ASP A 73 -8.93 -3.21 -0.22
N LEU A 74 -9.16 -2.14 -0.99
CA LEU A 74 -8.33 -0.95 -1.00
C LEU A 74 -8.32 -0.27 0.38
N PRO A 75 -7.23 0.43 0.75
CA PRO A 75 -7.24 1.32 1.90
C PRO A 75 -8.25 2.46 1.69
N ASP A 76 -8.90 2.91 2.75
CA ASP A 76 -9.93 3.96 2.67
C ASP A 76 -9.42 5.25 2.01
N ASN A 77 -8.18 5.62 2.31
CA ASN A 77 -7.52 6.80 1.75
C ASN A 77 -7.23 6.69 0.25
N CYS A 78 -7.28 5.48 -0.33
CA CYS A 78 -6.89 5.20 -1.71
C CYS A 78 -8.05 4.63 -2.55
N ARG A 79 -9.29 4.73 -2.07
CA ARG A 79 -10.50 4.35 -2.83
C ARG A 79 -10.89 5.41 -3.85
#